data_AF-C9MTU8-F1
#
_entry.id   AF-C9MTU8-F1
#
_cell.length_a   1.000
_cell.length_b   1.000
_cell.length_c   1.000
_cell.angle_alpha   90.00
_cell.angle_beta   90.00
_cell.angle_gamma   90.00
#
_symmetry.space_group_name_H-M   'P 1'
#
loop_
_entity.id
_entity.type
_entity.pdbx_description
1 polymer ?
#
loop_
_entity_poly.entity_id
_entity_poly.type
_entity_poly.pdbx_seq_one_letter_code
_entity_poly.pdbx_strand_id
1 'polypeptide(L)'
;MARTIKGNELAIQSYIFTTAKYDFSAYEKRIMYRLVELAQDEIKGIMIRDNMHKIEPTLFGREITMPVADILRDEKDQNYTIAKKAFKSLAQKGVEYEDEKIWQYTSIISSPKINKIKGSVVFQVADDIWRCLLDFTKGYRKYELITAMGFKSVYSMRMYELMSGQKRPLEFTFEDLKQRFKLKDKYSKVNDFKRWVLDIAKKELDESSPYSFNYIEVKEGRRVVSFKFFPTFKPDNKDTELYATEMRSKVSASAQISREAYDYFRYSFEFKTAEISKNKKTIIEGEKKISDFIGFLSSLVGPSRTATNRIGYVINAIKKKTAES
;
A
#
# COMPACT_ATOMS: atom_id res chain seq x y z
N MET A 1 -2.38 17.34 -9.19
CA MET A 1 -1.86 16.12 -8.53
C MET A 1 -2.46 16.04 -7.15
N ALA A 2 -2.75 14.83 -6.65
CA ALA A 2 -3.27 14.67 -5.29
C ALA A 2 -2.15 14.93 -4.28
N ARG A 3 -2.46 15.61 -3.16
CA ARG A 3 -1.45 16.04 -2.18
C ARG A 3 -0.72 14.85 -1.59
N THR A 4 0.59 14.93 -1.50
CA THR A 4 1.43 13.97 -0.80
C THR A 4 1.58 14.38 0.66
N ILE A 5 1.26 13.46 1.60
CA ILE A 5 1.65 13.64 3.01
C ILE A 5 3.16 13.39 3.12
N LYS A 6 3.65 12.40 2.38
CA LYS A 6 5.05 12.08 2.06
C LYS A 6 5.13 11.73 0.56
N GLY A 7 6.33 11.66 -0.03
CA GLY A 7 6.54 11.25 -1.42
C GLY A 7 5.83 9.93 -1.78
N ASN A 8 5.86 9.48 -3.04
CA ASN A 8 5.07 8.29 -3.41
C ASN A 8 5.53 7.06 -2.62
N GLU A 9 4.60 6.43 -1.89
CA GLU A 9 4.86 5.25 -1.08
C GLU A 9 4.02 4.06 -1.54
N LEU A 10 4.48 2.86 -1.22
CA LEU A 10 3.70 1.64 -1.40
C LEU A 10 2.77 1.46 -0.20
N ALA A 11 1.48 1.67 -0.41
CA ALA A 11 0.46 1.32 0.56
C ALA A 11 0.31 -0.21 0.65
N ILE A 12 0.26 -0.74 1.89
CA ILE A 12 -0.05 -2.14 2.15
C ILE A 12 -1.49 -2.22 2.66
N GLN A 13 -2.40 -2.62 1.78
CA GLN A 13 -3.82 -2.78 2.13
C GLN A 13 -4.12 -4.24 2.46
N SER A 14 -4.84 -4.48 3.56
CA SER A 14 -5.41 -5.78 3.89
C SER A 14 -6.23 -6.34 2.72
N TYR A 15 -6.08 -7.63 2.43
CA TYR A 15 -6.88 -8.30 1.42
C TYR A 15 -8.37 -8.34 1.79
N ILE A 16 -8.70 -8.26 3.08
CA ILE A 16 -10.08 -8.15 3.57
C ILE A 16 -10.73 -6.90 2.96
N PHE A 17 -10.06 -5.74 3.06
CA PHE A 17 -10.56 -4.49 2.47
C PHE A 17 -10.51 -4.47 0.94
N THR A 18 -9.49 -5.08 0.31
CA THR A 18 -9.45 -5.18 -1.16
C THR A 18 -10.66 -5.94 -1.71
N THR A 19 -11.09 -6.99 -1.01
CA THR A 19 -12.15 -7.89 -1.48
C THR A 19 -13.53 -7.60 -0.88
N ALA A 20 -13.61 -6.68 0.08
CA ALA A 20 -14.84 -6.30 0.76
C ALA A 20 -15.94 -5.85 -0.21
N LYS A 21 -17.19 -6.18 0.12
CA LYS A 21 -18.37 -5.78 -0.65
C LYS A 21 -18.81 -4.39 -0.18
N TYR A 22 -18.52 -3.35 -0.95
CA TYR A 22 -18.91 -1.96 -0.65
C TYR A 22 -19.17 -1.14 -1.92
N ASP A 23 -19.90 -0.03 -1.76
CA ASP A 23 -20.30 0.95 -2.78
C ASP A 23 -19.64 2.32 -2.52
N PHE A 24 -18.37 2.32 -2.14
CA PHE A 24 -17.61 3.55 -1.94
C PHE A 24 -17.50 4.33 -3.26
N SER A 25 -17.61 5.64 -3.15
CA SER A 25 -17.21 6.61 -4.15
C SER A 25 -15.69 6.76 -4.16
N ALA A 26 -15.16 7.42 -5.21
CA ALA A 26 -13.74 7.71 -5.31
C ALA A 26 -13.21 8.53 -4.11
N TYR A 27 -14.00 9.48 -3.59
CA TYR A 27 -13.60 10.28 -2.43
C TYR A 27 -13.63 9.50 -1.13
N GLU A 28 -14.59 8.59 -0.95
CA GLU A 28 -14.61 7.67 0.18
C GLU A 28 -13.40 6.71 0.16
N LYS A 29 -13.00 6.24 -1.03
CA LYS A 29 -11.76 5.45 -1.20
C LYS A 29 -10.51 6.25 -0.85
N ARG A 30 -10.44 7.54 -1.17
CA ARG A 30 -9.32 8.40 -0.75
C ARG A 30 -9.24 8.54 0.77
N ILE A 31 -10.37 8.68 1.47
CA ILE A 31 -10.39 8.64 2.95
C ILE A 31 -9.83 7.30 3.44
N MET A 32 -10.28 6.17 2.88
CA MET A 32 -9.75 4.84 3.23
C MET A 32 -8.25 4.71 3.00
N TYR A 33 -7.73 5.23 1.88
CA TYR A 33 -6.30 5.22 1.61
C TYR A 33 -5.50 6.03 2.62
N ARG A 34 -6.01 7.18 3.07
CA ARG A 34 -5.41 7.94 4.16
C ARG A 34 -5.40 7.17 5.48
N LEU A 35 -6.47 6.44 5.78
CA LEU A 35 -6.49 5.59 6.97
C LEU A 35 -5.44 4.48 6.90
N VAL A 36 -5.26 3.83 5.74
CA VAL A 36 -4.22 2.82 5.53
C VAL A 36 -2.82 3.43 5.67
N GLU A 37 -2.58 4.63 5.14
CA GLU A 37 -1.32 5.36 5.28
C GLU A 37 -1.02 5.69 6.75
N LEU A 38 -1.98 6.31 7.44
CA LEU A 38 -1.86 6.71 8.85
C LEU A 38 -1.66 5.51 9.79
N ALA A 39 -2.41 4.42 9.59
CA ALA A 39 -2.27 3.21 10.40
C ALA A 39 -0.89 2.55 10.23
N GLN A 40 -0.32 2.58 9.02
CA GLN A 40 1.02 2.07 8.79
C GLN A 40 2.09 2.99 9.40
N ASP A 41 1.90 4.31 9.35
CA ASP A 41 2.80 5.26 10.00
C ASP A 41 2.82 5.08 11.53
N GLU A 42 1.65 4.85 12.13
CA GLU A 42 1.52 4.53 13.56
C GLU A 42 2.34 3.27 13.93
N ILE A 43 2.17 2.17 13.18
CA ILE A 43 2.92 0.93 13.42
C ILE A 43 4.43 1.11 13.25
N LYS A 44 4.87 1.91 12.26
CA LYS A 44 6.30 2.17 12.03
C LYS A 44 6.91 3.07 13.11
N GLY A 45 6.11 3.61 14.04
CA GLY A 45 6.56 4.59 15.02
C GLY A 45 7.00 5.90 14.39
N ILE A 46 6.52 6.22 13.18
CA ILE A 46 6.89 7.45 12.49
C ILE A 46 6.08 8.59 13.11
N MET A 47 6.77 9.49 13.82
CA MET A 47 6.15 10.74 14.25
C MET A 47 5.80 11.58 13.01
N ILE A 48 4.53 11.91 12.82
CA ILE A 48 4.09 12.81 11.76
C ILE A 48 4.41 14.24 12.19
N ARG A 49 5.42 14.86 11.54
CA ARG A 49 6.01 16.15 11.96
C ARG A 49 5.45 17.37 11.21
N ASP A 50 4.37 17.22 10.46
CA ASP A 50 3.85 18.30 9.60
C ASP A 50 2.83 19.22 10.29
N ASN A 51 2.53 18.96 11.58
CA ASN A 51 1.54 19.67 12.41
C ASN A 51 0.10 19.67 11.87
N MET A 52 -0.15 19.06 10.72
CA MET A 52 -1.44 19.02 10.04
C MET A 52 -2.16 17.70 10.27
N HIS A 53 -1.41 16.61 10.42
CA HIS A 53 -1.94 15.29 10.69
C HIS A 53 -1.71 14.89 12.13
N LYS A 54 -2.74 14.32 12.76
CA LYS A 54 -2.66 13.77 14.12
C LYS A 54 -3.41 12.46 14.20
N ILE A 55 -2.83 11.53 14.96
CA ILE A 55 -3.44 10.27 15.36
C ILE A 55 -3.41 10.29 16.89
N GLU A 56 -4.57 10.47 17.51
CA GLU A 56 -4.69 10.55 18.97
C GLU A 56 -5.44 9.31 19.46
N PRO A 57 -4.81 8.45 20.30
CA PRO A 57 -5.49 7.32 20.89
C PRO A 57 -6.68 7.79 21.75
N THR A 58 -7.78 7.07 21.65
CA THR A 58 -8.97 7.25 22.47
C THR A 58 -9.31 5.94 23.16
N LEU A 59 -10.27 5.95 24.10
CA LEU A 59 -10.69 4.74 24.82
C LEU A 59 -11.17 3.62 23.88
N PHE A 60 -11.73 3.97 22.72
CA PHE A 60 -12.38 3.02 21.80
C PHE A 60 -11.77 2.98 20.39
N GLY A 61 -10.60 3.59 20.19
CA GLY A 61 -9.99 3.69 18.86
C GLY A 61 -9.06 4.90 18.72
N ARG A 62 -9.15 5.61 17.60
CA ARG A 62 -8.33 6.81 17.32
C ARG A 62 -9.20 7.99 16.91
N GLU A 63 -8.80 9.18 17.32
CA GLU A 63 -9.22 10.44 16.71
C GLU A 63 -8.17 10.85 15.66
N ILE A 64 -8.64 11.09 14.44
CA ILE A 64 -7.80 11.45 13.30
C ILE A 64 -8.06 12.91 12.96
N THR A 65 -6.99 13.69 12.88
CA THR A 65 -7.00 15.04 12.30
C THR A 65 -6.20 15.02 11.01
N MET A 66 -6.76 15.60 9.93
CA MET A 66 -6.05 15.81 8.66
C MET A 66 -6.62 16.99 7.86
N PRO A 67 -5.87 17.62 6.96
CA PRO A 67 -6.41 18.54 5.96
C PRO A 67 -7.52 17.93 5.09
N VAL A 68 -8.54 18.72 4.79
CA VAL A 68 -9.61 18.31 3.86
C VAL A 68 -9.08 18.09 2.45
N ALA A 69 -8.06 18.86 2.06
CA ALA A 69 -7.42 18.78 0.75
C ALA A 69 -6.80 17.39 0.45
N ASP A 70 -6.50 16.59 1.49
CA ASP A 70 -5.81 15.31 1.31
C ASP A 70 -6.65 14.23 0.65
N ILE A 71 -7.97 14.43 0.59
CA ILE A 71 -8.90 13.54 -0.13
C ILE A 71 -9.40 14.14 -1.43
N LEU A 72 -9.00 15.39 -1.74
CA LEU A 72 -9.36 16.06 -2.98
C LEU A 72 -8.33 15.74 -4.06
N ARG A 73 -8.75 15.83 -5.32
CA ARG A 73 -7.94 15.35 -6.44
C ARG A 73 -6.79 16.30 -6.77
N ASP A 74 -7.02 17.59 -6.57
CA ASP A 74 -6.08 18.65 -6.90
C ASP A 74 -5.77 19.46 -5.63
N GLU A 75 -4.51 19.79 -5.39
CA GLU A 75 -4.07 20.51 -4.17
C GLU A 75 -4.77 21.86 -3.94
N LYS A 76 -5.21 22.50 -5.03
CA LYS A 76 -5.96 23.77 -5.00
C LYS A 76 -7.47 23.57 -4.96
N ASP A 77 -7.95 22.32 -4.99
CA ASP A 77 -9.37 22.01 -4.88
C ASP A 77 -9.84 22.35 -3.46
N GLN A 78 -10.83 23.23 -3.37
CA GLN A 78 -11.46 23.64 -2.12
C GLN A 78 -12.93 23.22 -2.06
N ASN A 79 -13.30 22.16 -2.78
CA ASN A 79 -14.68 21.70 -2.84
C ASN A 79 -15.11 20.98 -1.56
N TYR A 80 -15.37 21.78 -0.52
CA TYR A 80 -15.89 21.32 0.76
C TYR A 80 -17.24 20.62 0.64
N THR A 81 -18.02 20.88 -0.40
CA THR A 81 -19.30 20.18 -0.63
C THR A 81 -19.06 18.70 -0.93
N ILE A 82 -18.09 18.40 -1.80
CA ILE A 82 -17.69 17.02 -2.09
C ILE A 82 -17.10 16.37 -0.83
N ALA A 83 -16.21 17.05 -0.11
CA ALA A 83 -15.61 16.50 1.09
C ALA A 83 -16.66 16.17 2.17
N LYS A 84 -17.56 17.12 2.49
CA LYS A 84 -18.67 16.88 3.43
C LYS A 84 -19.51 15.69 3.02
N LYS A 85 -19.85 15.58 1.73
CA LYS A 85 -20.63 14.46 1.20
C LYS A 85 -19.89 13.14 1.40
N ALA A 86 -18.58 13.10 1.11
CA ALA A 86 -17.76 11.91 1.27
C ALA A 86 -17.64 11.48 2.73
N PHE A 87 -17.30 12.38 3.64
CA PHE A 87 -17.22 12.07 5.08
C PHE A 87 -18.56 11.65 5.68
N LYS A 88 -19.65 12.35 5.34
CA LYS A 88 -21.00 12.00 5.81
C LYS A 88 -21.40 10.62 5.30
N SER A 89 -21.20 10.35 4.01
CA SER A 89 -21.55 9.08 3.39
C SER A 89 -20.71 7.93 3.95
N LEU A 90 -19.40 8.13 4.15
CA LEU A 90 -18.54 7.09 4.73
C LEU A 90 -18.91 6.78 6.18
N ALA A 91 -19.31 7.79 6.96
CA ALA A 91 -19.72 7.59 8.35
C ALA A 91 -21.00 6.75 8.49
N GLN A 92 -21.80 6.67 7.42
CA GLN A 92 -23.00 5.84 7.33
C GLN A 92 -22.69 4.43 6.80
N LYS A 93 -21.45 4.16 6.38
CA LYS A 93 -21.01 2.86 5.88
C LYS A 93 -20.09 2.19 6.90
N GLY A 94 -20.14 0.87 6.94
CA GLY A 94 -19.46 0.08 7.95
C GLY A 94 -19.21 -1.34 7.50
N VAL A 95 -18.59 -2.10 8.39
CA VAL A 95 -18.37 -3.53 8.27
C VAL A 95 -19.30 -4.24 9.25
N GLU A 96 -19.91 -5.31 8.78
CA GLU A 96 -20.66 -6.26 9.61
C GLU A 96 -19.75 -7.43 9.94
N TYR A 97 -19.68 -7.75 11.23
CA TYR A 97 -19.09 -8.97 11.75
C TYR A 97 -20.22 -9.80 12.37
N GLU A 98 -20.27 -11.07 12.02
CA GLU A 98 -21.27 -12.01 12.53
C GLU A 98 -20.60 -13.36 12.77
N ASP A 99 -20.75 -13.88 13.99
CA ASP A 99 -20.44 -15.26 14.37
C ASP A 99 -21.65 -15.89 15.07
N GLU A 100 -21.50 -17.11 15.61
CA GLU A 100 -22.59 -17.84 16.29
C GLU A 100 -23.18 -17.12 17.52
N LYS A 101 -22.47 -16.13 18.09
CA LYS A 101 -22.81 -15.49 19.37
C LYS A 101 -22.99 -13.98 19.26
N ILE A 102 -22.27 -13.34 18.33
CA ILE A 102 -22.14 -11.90 18.26
C ILE A 102 -22.43 -11.45 16.83
N TRP A 103 -23.39 -10.54 16.71
CA TRP A 103 -23.55 -9.70 15.55
C TRP A 103 -23.12 -8.28 15.92
N GLN A 104 -22.24 -7.69 15.11
CA GLN A 104 -21.71 -6.34 15.32
C GLN A 104 -21.63 -5.59 13.99
N TYR A 105 -22.22 -4.40 13.95
CA TYR A 105 -21.98 -3.42 12.89
C TYR A 105 -21.03 -2.34 13.39
N THR A 106 -20.01 -1.99 12.62
CA THR A 106 -19.09 -0.90 12.96
C THR A 106 -18.87 0.01 11.76
N SER A 107 -19.21 1.29 11.92
CA SER A 107 -18.95 2.31 10.91
C SER A 107 -17.45 2.47 10.66
N ILE A 108 -17.08 2.71 9.41
CA ILE A 108 -15.68 2.93 9.00
C ILE A 108 -15.08 4.15 9.72
N ILE A 109 -15.85 5.23 9.77
CA ILE A 109 -15.53 6.44 10.53
C ILE A 109 -16.78 6.90 11.29
N SER A 110 -16.59 7.73 12.31
CA SER A 110 -17.69 8.38 13.03
C SER A 110 -17.39 9.84 13.35
N SER A 111 -18.45 10.60 13.62
CA SER A 111 -18.37 11.99 14.11
C SER A 111 -17.50 12.96 13.28
N PRO A 112 -17.55 12.98 11.93
CA PRO A 112 -16.72 13.89 11.15
C PRO A 112 -17.09 15.36 11.37
N LYS A 113 -16.09 16.18 11.70
CA LYS A 113 -16.19 17.62 11.98
C LYS A 113 -15.19 18.38 11.11
N ILE A 114 -15.68 19.20 10.19
CA ILE A 114 -14.83 20.03 9.32
C ILE A 114 -14.73 21.45 9.87
N ASN A 115 -13.50 21.90 10.15
CA ASN A 115 -13.19 23.29 10.39
C ASN A 115 -12.90 23.98 9.06
N LYS A 116 -13.87 24.76 8.56
CA LYS A 116 -13.76 25.44 7.26
C LYS A 116 -12.70 26.55 7.22
N ILE A 117 -12.39 27.14 8.37
CA ILE A 117 -11.40 28.24 8.47
C ILE A 117 -9.99 27.64 8.41
N LYS A 118 -9.74 26.58 9.18
CA LYS A 118 -8.45 25.88 9.19
C LYS A 118 -8.26 24.93 8.00
N GLY A 119 -9.34 24.59 7.30
CA GLY A 119 -9.34 23.61 6.21
C GLY A 119 -9.03 22.18 6.65
N SER A 120 -9.31 21.84 7.91
CA SER A 120 -9.06 20.53 8.49
C SER A 120 -10.34 19.78 8.83
N VAL A 121 -10.23 18.47 8.94
CA VAL A 121 -11.28 17.57 9.41
C VAL A 121 -10.77 16.78 10.61
N VAL A 122 -11.66 16.57 11.58
CA VAL A 122 -11.47 15.67 12.71
C VAL A 122 -12.57 14.61 12.67
N PHE A 123 -12.22 13.34 12.84
CA PHE A 123 -13.19 12.24 12.90
C PHE A 123 -12.62 11.07 13.70
N GLN A 124 -13.48 10.15 14.10
CA GLN A 124 -13.12 9.00 14.93
C GLN A 124 -13.09 7.72 14.09
N VAL A 125 -12.19 6.80 14.44
CA VAL A 125 -12.10 5.45 13.88
C VAL A 125 -12.06 4.46 15.03
N ALA A 126 -13.00 3.53 15.05
CA ALA A 126 -13.06 2.50 16.09
C ALA A 126 -11.86 1.54 16.01
N ASP A 127 -11.43 0.99 17.15
CA ASP A 127 -10.28 0.08 17.24
C ASP A 127 -10.44 -1.13 16.31
N ASP A 128 -11.64 -1.69 16.18
CA ASP A 128 -11.92 -2.83 15.32
C ASP A 128 -11.65 -2.53 13.83
N ILE A 129 -12.05 -1.34 13.36
CA ILE A 129 -11.76 -0.89 12.00
C ILE A 129 -10.26 -0.67 11.84
N TRP A 130 -9.62 -0.03 12.82
CA TRP A 130 -8.19 0.25 12.79
C TRP A 130 -7.35 -1.03 12.72
N ARG A 131 -7.71 -2.04 13.52
CA ARG A 131 -7.10 -3.37 13.46
C ARG A 131 -7.35 -4.06 12.13
N CYS A 132 -8.57 -3.95 11.58
CA CYS A 132 -8.89 -4.55 10.28
C CYS A 132 -8.06 -3.96 9.13
N LEU A 133 -7.72 -2.66 9.17
CA LEU A 133 -6.83 -2.03 8.18
C LEU A 133 -5.43 -2.67 8.18
N LEU A 134 -5.03 -3.20 9.34
CA LEU A 134 -3.73 -3.78 9.63
C LEU A 134 -3.77 -5.32 9.70
N ASP A 135 -4.93 -5.93 9.44
CA ASP A 135 -5.08 -7.37 9.43
C ASP A 135 -4.63 -7.96 8.10
N PHE A 136 -3.43 -8.52 8.08
CA PHE A 136 -2.84 -9.16 6.90
C PHE A 136 -2.97 -10.69 6.92
N THR A 137 -3.74 -11.28 7.85
CA THR A 137 -3.88 -12.75 8.00
C THR A 137 -4.42 -13.43 6.75
N LYS A 138 -5.28 -12.74 5.98
CA LYS A 138 -5.81 -13.20 4.68
C LYS A 138 -4.97 -12.74 3.49
N GLY A 139 -3.78 -12.21 3.74
CA GLY A 139 -2.90 -11.61 2.74
C GLY A 139 -3.10 -10.11 2.58
N TYR A 140 -2.41 -9.53 1.61
CA TYR A 140 -2.40 -8.09 1.36
C TYR A 140 -2.20 -7.75 -0.12
N ARG A 141 -2.41 -6.48 -0.45
CA ARG A 141 -2.02 -5.87 -1.73
C ARG A 141 -1.08 -4.69 -1.49
N LYS A 142 -0.11 -4.56 -2.39
CA LYS A 142 0.87 -3.47 -2.42
C LYS A 142 0.69 -2.69 -3.70
N TYR A 143 0.51 -1.38 -3.58
CA TYR A 143 0.30 -0.50 -4.72
C TYR A 143 0.78 0.92 -4.40
N GLU A 144 1.02 1.72 -5.44
CA GLU A 144 1.48 3.10 -5.29
C GLU A 144 0.31 3.97 -4.84
N LEU A 145 0.46 4.60 -3.68
CA LEU A 145 -0.61 5.34 -3.03
C LEU A 145 -1.07 6.55 -3.86
N ILE A 146 -0.11 7.33 -4.38
CA ILE A 146 -0.43 8.52 -5.20
C ILE A 146 -1.19 8.10 -6.46
N THR A 147 -0.72 7.05 -7.12
CA THR A 147 -1.34 6.50 -8.32
C THR A 147 -2.80 6.09 -8.04
N ALA A 148 -3.02 5.34 -6.96
CA ALA A 148 -4.37 4.95 -6.52
C ALA A 148 -5.27 6.17 -6.23
N MET A 149 -4.73 7.20 -5.58
CA MET A 149 -5.46 8.43 -5.25
C MET A 149 -5.82 9.27 -6.47
N GLY A 150 -5.01 9.19 -7.54
CA GLY A 150 -5.16 9.97 -8.78
C GLY A 150 -6.35 9.55 -9.64
N PHE A 151 -6.82 8.31 -9.52
CA PHE A 151 -7.93 7.81 -10.33
C PHE A 151 -9.24 8.59 -10.09
N LYS A 152 -10.01 8.78 -11.16
CA LYS A 152 -11.32 9.43 -11.15
C LYS A 152 -12.42 8.41 -10.90
N SER A 153 -12.32 7.22 -11.49
CA SER A 153 -13.29 6.16 -11.31
C SER A 153 -12.94 5.28 -10.12
N VAL A 154 -13.95 5.03 -9.27
CA VAL A 154 -13.81 4.05 -8.19
C VAL A 154 -13.56 2.64 -8.74
N TYR A 155 -14.03 2.32 -9.95
CA TYR A 155 -13.75 1.02 -10.56
C TYR A 155 -12.29 0.88 -10.95
N SER A 156 -11.64 1.96 -11.41
CA SER A 156 -10.19 1.97 -11.67
C SER A 156 -9.40 1.74 -10.38
N MET A 157 -9.78 2.42 -9.29
CA MET A 157 -9.20 2.19 -7.97
C MET A 157 -9.30 0.72 -7.53
N ARG A 158 -10.48 0.12 -7.66
CA ARG A 158 -10.70 -1.28 -7.27
C ARG A 158 -9.95 -2.26 -8.16
N MET A 159 -9.93 -2.04 -9.47
CA MET A 159 -9.17 -2.89 -10.39
C MET A 159 -7.67 -2.74 -10.21
N TYR A 160 -7.17 -1.53 -9.91
CA TYR A 160 -5.77 -1.31 -9.56
C TYR A 160 -5.39 -2.17 -8.36
N GLU A 161 -6.13 -2.07 -7.26
CA GLU A 161 -5.87 -2.87 -6.05
C GLU A 161 -5.84 -4.38 -6.32
N LEU A 162 -6.70 -4.87 -7.22
CA LEU A 162 -6.74 -6.29 -7.59
C LEU A 162 -5.55 -6.71 -8.45
N MET A 163 -5.12 -5.84 -9.38
CA MET A 163 -4.08 -6.14 -10.39
C MET A 163 -2.66 -5.80 -9.92
N SER A 164 -2.49 -4.88 -8.97
CA SER A 164 -1.16 -4.46 -8.51
C SER A 164 -0.34 -5.61 -7.97
N GLY A 165 0.83 -5.83 -8.57
CA GLY A 165 1.73 -6.92 -8.21
C GLY A 165 1.23 -8.32 -8.57
N GLN A 166 0.05 -8.45 -9.20
CA GLN A 166 -0.49 -9.73 -9.62
C GLN A 166 0.25 -10.22 -10.87
N LYS A 167 0.61 -11.51 -10.88
CA LYS A 167 1.30 -12.17 -12.00
C LYS A 167 0.45 -13.22 -12.68
N ARG A 168 -0.52 -13.79 -11.95
CA ARG A 168 -1.38 -14.85 -12.46
C ARG A 168 -2.72 -14.28 -12.90
N PRO A 169 -3.35 -14.86 -13.93
CA PRO A 169 -4.71 -14.49 -14.28
C PRO A 169 -5.66 -14.67 -13.10
N LEU A 170 -6.65 -13.79 -12.99
CA LEU A 170 -7.72 -13.87 -12.02
C LEU A 170 -9.03 -14.09 -12.75
N GLU A 171 -9.86 -15.01 -12.27
CA GLU A 171 -11.18 -15.25 -12.84
C GLU A 171 -12.25 -14.96 -11.78
N PHE A 172 -13.26 -14.20 -12.19
CA PHE A 172 -14.41 -13.88 -11.35
C PHE A 172 -15.69 -14.10 -12.13
N THR A 173 -16.70 -14.68 -11.49
CA THR A 173 -18.02 -14.74 -12.11
C THR A 173 -18.58 -13.33 -12.27
N PHE A 174 -19.48 -13.15 -13.24
CA PHE A 174 -20.15 -11.87 -13.42
C PHE A 174 -20.92 -11.45 -12.15
N GLU A 175 -21.54 -12.42 -11.48
CA GLU A 175 -22.27 -12.19 -10.24
C GLU A 175 -21.34 -11.80 -9.08
N ASP A 176 -20.17 -12.45 -8.95
CA ASP A 176 -19.18 -12.06 -7.94
C ASP A 176 -18.72 -10.62 -8.10
N LEU A 177 -18.45 -10.19 -9.34
CA LEU A 177 -18.04 -8.81 -9.62
C LEU A 177 -19.17 -7.82 -9.27
N LYS A 178 -20.42 -8.13 -9.65
CA LYS A 178 -21.57 -7.30 -9.28
C LYS A 178 -21.74 -7.20 -7.77
N GLN A 179 -21.61 -8.30 -7.05
CA GLN A 179 -21.72 -8.28 -5.58
C GLN A 179 -20.58 -7.50 -4.93
N ARG A 180 -19.33 -7.73 -5.35
CA ARG A 180 -18.15 -7.03 -4.81
C ARG A 180 -18.29 -5.53 -4.97
N PHE A 181 -18.73 -5.07 -6.14
CA PHE A 181 -18.89 -3.66 -6.43
C PHE A 181 -20.25 -3.08 -5.99
N LYS A 182 -21.09 -3.87 -5.31
CA LYS A 182 -22.47 -3.52 -4.93
C LYS A 182 -23.28 -2.96 -6.09
N LEU A 183 -23.20 -3.64 -7.24
CA LEU A 183 -23.89 -3.32 -8.49
C LEU A 183 -25.03 -4.28 -8.78
N LYS A 184 -25.60 -4.98 -7.79
CA LYS A 184 -26.63 -6.02 -8.01
C LYS A 184 -27.80 -5.49 -8.86
N ASP A 185 -28.27 -4.28 -8.56
CA ASP A 185 -29.40 -3.64 -9.25
C ASP A 185 -28.99 -2.76 -10.44
N LYS A 186 -27.69 -2.71 -10.77
CA LYS A 186 -27.13 -1.93 -11.88
C LYS A 186 -26.58 -2.84 -12.97
N TYR A 187 -26.63 -2.35 -14.20
CA TYR A 187 -26.10 -3.05 -15.39
C TYR A 187 -26.67 -4.47 -15.54
N SER A 188 -27.98 -4.57 -15.81
CA SER A 188 -28.64 -5.85 -16.07
C SER A 188 -28.03 -6.58 -17.26
N LYS A 189 -27.52 -5.84 -18.26
CA LYS A 189 -26.80 -6.38 -19.41
C LYS A 189 -25.29 -6.39 -19.15
N VAL A 190 -24.66 -7.52 -19.47
CA VAL A 190 -23.20 -7.71 -19.39
C VAL A 190 -22.44 -6.64 -20.19
N ASN A 191 -22.95 -6.24 -21.36
CA ASN A 191 -22.33 -5.21 -22.19
C ASN A 191 -22.27 -3.84 -21.50
N ASP A 192 -23.29 -3.49 -20.72
CA ASP A 192 -23.28 -2.22 -19.97
C ASP A 192 -22.27 -2.28 -18.83
N PHE A 193 -22.18 -3.43 -18.14
CA PHE A 193 -21.16 -3.64 -17.11
C PHE A 193 -19.76 -3.49 -17.69
N LYS A 194 -19.48 -4.11 -18.85
CA LYS A 194 -18.19 -3.93 -19.54
C LYS A 194 -17.90 -2.46 -19.82
N ARG A 195 -18.82 -1.78 -20.51
CA ARG A 195 -18.64 -0.40 -20.96
C ARG A 195 -18.43 0.57 -19.80
N TRP A 196 -19.16 0.42 -18.70
CA TRP A 196 -19.19 1.40 -17.61
C TRP A 196 -18.32 1.03 -16.41
N VAL A 197 -17.82 -0.21 -16.34
CA VAL A 197 -16.98 -0.69 -15.23
C VAL A 197 -15.62 -1.10 -15.75
N LEU A 198 -15.56 -2.15 -16.57
CA LEU A 198 -14.29 -2.75 -16.98
C LEU A 198 -13.52 -1.86 -17.96
N ASP A 199 -14.19 -1.32 -18.97
CA ASP A 199 -13.54 -0.53 -20.02
C ASP A 199 -13.11 0.84 -19.51
N ILE A 200 -13.90 1.46 -18.61
CA ILE A 200 -13.49 2.68 -17.89
C ILE A 200 -12.26 2.42 -17.04
N ALA A 201 -12.28 1.34 -16.24
CA ALA A 201 -11.15 0.97 -15.39
C ALA A 201 -9.90 0.67 -16.21
N LYS A 202 -10.05 -0.11 -17.29
CA LYS A 202 -8.95 -0.47 -18.19
C LYS A 202 -8.34 0.77 -18.81
N LYS A 203 -9.15 1.66 -19.41
CA LYS A 203 -8.66 2.87 -20.06
C LYS A 203 -7.85 3.74 -19.09
N GLU A 204 -8.39 4.01 -17.91
CA GLU A 204 -7.73 4.88 -16.94
C GLU A 204 -6.45 4.24 -16.36
N LEU A 205 -6.43 2.92 -16.11
CA LEU A 205 -5.20 2.21 -15.71
C LEU A 205 -4.15 2.19 -16.82
N ASP A 206 -4.58 1.99 -18.07
CA ASP A 206 -3.68 1.98 -19.20
C ASP A 206 -2.97 3.31 -19.38
N GLU A 207 -3.64 4.42 -19.07
CA GLU A 207 -3.12 5.79 -19.18
C GLU A 207 -2.22 6.20 -18.01
N SER A 208 -2.52 5.76 -16.78
CA SER A 208 -1.98 6.42 -15.58
C SER A 208 -1.41 5.49 -14.51
N SER A 209 -1.27 4.19 -14.80
CA SER A 209 -0.87 3.21 -13.79
C SER A 209 0.27 2.29 -14.26
N PRO A 210 1.17 1.85 -13.36
CA PRO A 210 2.13 0.80 -13.66
C PRO A 210 1.50 -0.59 -13.80
N TYR A 211 0.26 -0.78 -13.31
CA TYR A 211 -0.47 -2.03 -13.45
C TYR A 211 -1.81 -1.80 -14.14
N SER A 212 -2.10 -2.62 -15.13
CA SER A 212 -3.37 -2.64 -15.86
C SER A 212 -3.80 -4.10 -16.07
N PHE A 213 -4.76 -4.33 -16.96
CA PHE A 213 -5.23 -5.64 -17.32
C PHE A 213 -5.78 -5.71 -18.74
N ASN A 214 -5.74 -6.91 -19.30
CA ASN A 214 -6.61 -7.36 -20.38
C ASN A 214 -7.64 -8.34 -19.81
N TYR A 215 -8.74 -8.58 -20.51
CA TYR A 215 -9.71 -9.57 -20.06
C TYR A 215 -10.37 -10.30 -21.22
N ILE A 216 -10.78 -11.54 -20.98
CA ILE A 216 -11.63 -12.32 -21.88
C ILE A 216 -12.93 -12.70 -21.17
N GLU A 217 -13.97 -12.91 -21.96
CA GLU A 217 -15.25 -13.46 -21.53
C GLU A 217 -15.19 -14.98 -21.55
N VAL A 218 -15.58 -15.61 -20.46
CA VAL A 218 -15.87 -17.05 -20.43
C VAL A 218 -17.37 -17.20 -20.61
N LYS A 219 -17.77 -18.02 -21.58
CA LYS A 219 -19.17 -18.18 -21.98
C LYS A 219 -19.64 -19.60 -21.77
N GLU A 220 -20.89 -19.72 -21.39
CA GLU A 220 -21.66 -20.96 -21.40
C GLU A 220 -22.78 -20.78 -22.43
N GLY A 221 -22.61 -21.40 -23.59
CA GLY A 221 -23.41 -21.08 -24.78
C GLY A 221 -23.25 -19.61 -25.19
N ARG A 222 -24.36 -18.85 -25.19
CA ARG A 222 -24.37 -17.41 -25.52
C ARG A 222 -24.19 -16.50 -24.29
N ARG A 223 -24.29 -17.04 -23.08
CA ARG A 223 -24.26 -16.28 -21.83
C ARG A 223 -22.84 -16.13 -21.33
N VAL A 224 -22.42 -14.90 -21.01
CA VAL A 224 -21.15 -14.66 -20.31
C VAL A 224 -21.33 -15.02 -18.84
N VAL A 225 -20.51 -15.94 -18.35
CA VAL A 225 -20.57 -16.46 -16.96
C VAL A 225 -19.49 -15.88 -16.07
N SER A 226 -18.28 -15.71 -16.61
CA SER A 226 -17.14 -15.17 -15.88
C SER A 226 -16.26 -14.30 -16.79
N PHE A 227 -15.40 -13.51 -16.14
CA PHE A 227 -14.37 -12.74 -16.77
C PHE A 227 -13.02 -13.20 -16.24
N LYS A 228 -12.11 -13.52 -17.17
CA LYS A 228 -10.73 -13.86 -16.85
C LYS A 228 -9.82 -12.69 -17.19
N PHE A 229 -9.25 -12.11 -16.14
CA PHE A 229 -8.37 -10.94 -16.17
C PHE A 229 -6.92 -11.38 -16.25
N PHE A 230 -6.16 -10.77 -17.14
CA PHE A 230 -4.73 -10.96 -17.35
C PHE A 230 -4.01 -9.66 -16.95
N PRO A 231 -3.34 -9.64 -15.79
CA PRO A 231 -2.60 -8.45 -15.35
C PRO A 231 -1.51 -8.07 -16.35
N THR A 232 -1.33 -6.78 -16.57
CA THR A 232 -0.24 -6.23 -17.38
C THR A 232 0.57 -5.25 -16.55
N PHE A 233 1.87 -5.21 -16.78
CA PHE A 233 2.80 -4.31 -16.10
C PHE A 233 3.40 -3.33 -17.10
N LYS A 234 3.32 -2.04 -16.79
CA LYS A 234 3.84 -0.92 -17.56
C LYS A 234 4.94 -0.22 -16.75
N PRO A 235 6.22 -0.59 -16.92
CA PRO A 235 7.31 -0.04 -16.12
C PRO A 235 7.43 1.48 -16.27
N ASP A 236 7.12 2.04 -17.44
CA ASP A 236 7.24 3.48 -17.71
C ASP A 236 6.30 4.35 -16.88
N ASN A 237 5.17 3.78 -16.44
CA ASN A 237 4.21 4.47 -15.58
C ASN A 237 4.51 4.26 -14.09
N LYS A 238 5.59 3.57 -13.76
CA LYS A 238 5.97 3.30 -12.39
C LYS A 238 6.77 4.46 -11.82
N ASP A 239 6.53 4.75 -10.55
CA ASP A 239 7.33 5.74 -9.85
C ASP A 239 8.82 5.38 -9.90
N THR A 240 9.65 6.34 -10.31
CA THR A 240 11.07 6.12 -10.62
C THR A 240 11.87 5.70 -9.39
N GLU A 241 11.59 6.29 -8.22
CA GLU A 241 12.28 5.98 -6.96
C GLU A 241 11.84 4.63 -6.41
N LEU A 242 10.54 4.34 -6.45
CA LEU A 242 10.01 3.04 -6.05
C LEU A 242 10.50 1.92 -6.97
N TYR A 243 10.53 2.15 -8.28
CA TYR A 243 11.05 1.20 -9.25
C TYR A 243 12.56 0.95 -9.07
N ALA A 244 13.35 2.00 -8.93
CA ALA A 244 14.79 1.88 -8.66
C ALA A 244 15.04 1.10 -7.35
N THR A 245 14.24 1.34 -6.32
CA THR A 245 14.32 0.62 -5.04
C THR A 245 13.95 -0.85 -5.19
N GLU A 246 12.90 -1.16 -5.95
CA GLU A 246 12.52 -2.55 -6.26
C GLU A 246 13.61 -3.26 -7.09
N MET A 247 14.15 -2.63 -8.12
CA MET A 247 15.22 -3.21 -8.93
C MET A 247 16.47 -3.48 -8.07
N ARG A 248 16.89 -2.50 -7.24
CA ARG A 248 17.98 -2.71 -6.28
C ARG A 248 17.70 -3.89 -5.33
N SER A 249 16.45 -4.09 -4.93
CA SER A 249 16.07 -5.22 -4.09
C SER A 249 16.14 -6.59 -4.80
N LYS A 250 16.02 -6.64 -6.13
CA LYS A 250 16.03 -7.88 -6.92
C LYS A 250 17.42 -8.32 -7.39
N VAL A 251 18.36 -7.41 -7.56
CA VAL A 251 19.75 -7.75 -7.95
C VAL A 251 20.44 -8.50 -6.80
N SER A 252 21.24 -9.53 -7.13
CA SER A 252 21.99 -10.30 -6.13
C SER A 252 22.99 -9.41 -5.38
N ALA A 253 23.28 -9.77 -4.13
CA ALA A 253 24.28 -9.05 -3.33
C ALA A 253 25.65 -9.02 -4.02
N SER A 254 26.02 -10.11 -4.69
CA SER A 254 27.29 -10.24 -5.43
C SER A 254 27.43 -9.29 -6.62
N ALA A 255 26.34 -8.75 -7.16
CA ALA A 255 26.37 -7.80 -8.27
C ALA A 255 26.26 -6.34 -7.81
N GLN A 256 26.10 -6.09 -6.51
CA GLN A 256 25.91 -4.75 -5.93
C GLN A 256 26.97 -4.35 -4.91
N ILE A 257 27.74 -5.31 -4.42
CA ILE A 257 28.82 -5.16 -3.45
C ILE A 257 30.12 -5.44 -4.21
N SER A 258 31.24 -4.80 -3.83
CA SER A 258 32.53 -5.17 -4.41
C SER A 258 32.82 -6.65 -4.20
N ARG A 259 33.60 -7.22 -5.13
CA ARG A 259 33.99 -8.63 -5.04
C ARG A 259 34.77 -8.88 -3.74
N GLU A 260 35.62 -7.95 -3.38
CA GLU A 260 36.46 -7.96 -2.19
C GLU A 260 35.62 -8.02 -0.92
N ALA A 261 34.62 -7.14 -0.77
CA ALA A 261 33.73 -7.16 0.38
C ALA A 261 32.86 -8.41 0.42
N TYR A 262 32.32 -8.84 -0.74
CA TYR A 262 31.51 -10.06 -0.82
C TYR A 262 32.30 -11.32 -0.41
N ASP A 263 33.53 -11.47 -0.91
CA ASP A 263 34.42 -12.58 -0.56
C ASP A 263 34.76 -12.55 0.93
N TYR A 264 34.92 -11.37 1.51
CA TYR A 264 35.16 -11.21 2.94
C TYR A 264 33.99 -11.73 3.80
N PHE A 265 32.75 -11.39 3.43
CA PHE A 265 31.57 -11.95 4.09
C PHE A 265 31.45 -13.47 3.88
N ARG A 266 31.77 -13.95 2.68
CA ARG A 266 31.59 -15.36 2.33
C ARG A 266 32.62 -16.27 2.99
N TYR A 267 33.87 -15.85 3.06
CA TYR A 267 35.00 -16.70 3.44
C TYR A 267 35.60 -16.33 4.80
N SER A 268 35.74 -15.04 5.12
CA SER A 268 36.30 -14.62 6.43
C SER A 268 35.25 -14.70 7.55
N PHE A 269 34.02 -14.26 7.25
CA PHE A 269 32.89 -14.32 8.17
C PHE A 269 32.02 -15.58 8.03
N GLU A 270 32.22 -16.36 6.96
CA GLU A 270 31.51 -17.62 6.66
C GLU A 270 29.99 -17.45 6.50
N PHE A 271 29.54 -16.26 6.10
CA PHE A 271 28.11 -16.01 5.89
C PHE A 271 27.61 -16.77 4.65
N LYS A 272 26.37 -17.24 4.72
CA LYS A 272 25.66 -17.81 3.57
C LYS A 272 25.20 -16.70 2.63
N THR A 273 25.06 -16.99 1.34
CA THR A 273 24.57 -16.03 0.33
C THR A 273 23.22 -15.41 0.69
N ALA A 274 22.33 -16.18 1.31
CA ALA A 274 21.03 -15.69 1.80
C ALA A 274 21.18 -14.66 2.94
N GLU A 275 22.17 -14.83 3.83
CA GLU A 275 22.45 -13.94 4.96
C GLU A 275 23.06 -12.63 4.48
N ILE A 276 23.97 -12.69 3.50
CA ILE A 276 24.53 -11.52 2.82
C ILE A 276 23.41 -10.77 2.09
N SER A 277 22.58 -11.49 1.33
CA SER A 277 21.45 -10.89 0.58
C SER A 277 20.41 -10.25 1.49
N LYS A 278 20.13 -10.82 2.67
CA LYS A 278 19.22 -10.25 3.67
C LYS A 278 19.74 -8.91 4.24
N ASN A 279 21.06 -8.74 4.33
CA ASN A 279 21.69 -7.56 4.91
C ASN A 279 22.32 -6.62 3.86
N LYS A 280 22.13 -6.89 2.56
CA LYS A 280 22.82 -6.20 1.48
C LYS A 280 22.68 -4.68 1.51
N LYS A 281 21.53 -4.13 1.93
CA LYS A 281 21.32 -2.68 2.01
C LYS A 281 22.33 -2.03 2.97
N THR A 282 22.47 -2.60 4.17
CA THR A 282 23.43 -2.12 5.16
C THR A 282 24.87 -2.27 4.69
N ILE A 283 25.18 -3.38 4.00
CA ILE A 283 26.53 -3.62 3.46
C ILE A 283 26.87 -2.58 2.39
N ILE A 284 25.98 -2.34 1.43
CA ILE A 284 26.16 -1.34 0.36
C ILE A 284 26.29 0.08 0.93
N GLU A 285 25.48 0.43 1.94
CA GLU A 285 25.59 1.74 2.61
C GLU A 285 26.93 1.88 3.35
N GLY A 286 27.40 0.83 4.02
CA GLY A 286 28.71 0.80 4.66
C GLY A 286 29.85 0.95 3.67
N GLU A 287 29.82 0.19 2.59
CA GLU A 287 30.84 0.23 1.54
C GLU A 287 30.97 1.62 0.87
N LYS A 288 29.85 2.33 0.73
CA LYS A 288 29.84 3.68 0.13
C LYS A 288 30.36 4.78 1.07
N LYS A 289 30.15 4.63 2.39
CA LYS A 289 30.41 5.70 3.36
C LYS A 289 31.66 5.49 4.20
N ILE A 290 32.04 4.24 4.45
CA ILE A 290 33.21 3.91 5.26
C ILE A 290 34.43 3.97 4.35
N SER A 291 35.30 4.96 4.60
CA SER A 291 36.44 5.27 3.71
C SER A 291 37.41 4.09 3.51
N ASP A 292 37.62 3.25 4.52
CA ASP A 292 38.34 1.96 4.41
C ASP A 292 37.43 0.82 4.88
N PHE A 293 36.48 0.45 4.02
CA PHE A 293 35.49 -0.57 4.35
C PHE A 293 36.12 -1.95 4.57
N ILE A 294 37.12 -2.33 3.77
CA ILE A 294 37.77 -3.64 3.89
C ILE A 294 38.63 -3.73 5.15
N GLY A 295 39.42 -2.70 5.46
CA GLY A 295 40.17 -2.64 6.72
C GLY A 295 39.24 -2.66 7.93
N PHE A 296 38.10 -1.96 7.86
CA PHE A 296 37.07 -2.04 8.89
C PHE A 296 36.50 -3.46 9.04
N LEU A 297 36.09 -4.12 7.96
CA LEU A 297 35.62 -5.51 8.00
C LEU A 297 36.68 -6.44 8.61
N SER A 298 37.95 -6.22 8.27
CA SER A 298 39.07 -7.00 8.80
C SER A 298 39.20 -6.92 10.31
N SER A 299 39.03 -5.71 10.87
CA SER A 299 39.07 -5.50 12.32
C SER A 299 37.97 -6.27 13.08
N LEU A 300 36.88 -6.62 12.40
CA LEU A 300 35.73 -7.30 13.01
C LEU A 300 35.83 -8.82 12.97
N VAL A 301 36.72 -9.42 12.16
CA VAL A 301 36.76 -10.90 12.00
C VAL A 301 37.00 -11.60 13.32
N GLY A 302 38.07 -11.23 14.03
CA GLY A 302 38.42 -11.81 15.32
C GLY A 302 37.30 -11.64 16.35
N PRO A 303 36.90 -10.39 16.67
CA PRO A 303 35.85 -10.12 17.66
C PRO A 303 34.50 -10.76 17.33
N SER A 304 34.15 -10.91 16.05
CA SER A 304 32.87 -11.51 15.65
C SER A 304 32.76 -13.00 16.02
N ARG A 305 33.89 -13.72 16.13
CA ARG A 305 33.89 -15.17 16.41
C ARG A 305 33.40 -15.52 17.81
N THR A 306 33.55 -14.60 18.76
CA THR A 306 33.10 -14.79 20.15
C THR A 306 31.66 -14.29 20.38
N ALA A 307 31.02 -13.72 19.37
CA ALA A 307 29.67 -13.19 19.48
C ALA A 307 28.61 -14.29 19.35
N THR A 308 27.63 -14.30 20.26
CA THR A 308 26.48 -15.23 20.24
C THR A 308 25.69 -15.17 18.93
N ASN A 309 25.60 -13.98 18.33
CA ASN A 309 25.07 -13.78 16.98
C ASN A 309 26.09 -13.05 16.13
N ARG A 310 26.99 -13.82 15.51
CA ARG A 310 28.08 -13.32 14.65
C ARG A 310 27.57 -12.43 13.51
N ILE A 311 26.47 -12.80 12.86
CA ILE A 311 25.87 -11.99 11.78
C ILE A 311 25.37 -10.66 12.33
N GLY A 312 24.57 -10.69 13.40
CA GLY A 312 24.04 -9.49 14.04
C GLY A 312 25.13 -8.54 14.51
N TYR A 313 26.21 -9.09 15.08
CA TYR A 313 27.38 -8.33 15.53
C TYR A 313 28.02 -7.52 14.38
N VAL A 314 28.37 -8.20 13.28
CA VAL A 314 29.03 -7.56 12.13
C VAL A 314 28.12 -6.52 11.47
N ILE A 315 26.84 -6.85 11.27
CA ILE A 315 25.89 -5.93 10.64
C ILE A 315 25.63 -4.70 11.51
N ASN A 316 25.53 -4.85 12.84
CA ASN A 316 25.36 -3.71 13.74
C ASN A 316 26.62 -2.84 13.81
N ALA A 317 27.81 -3.45 13.77
CA ALA A 317 29.06 -2.71 13.70
C ALA A 317 29.15 -1.85 12.42
N ILE A 318 28.76 -2.41 11.26
CA ILE A 318 28.65 -1.65 10.01
C ILE A 318 27.68 -0.49 10.18
N LYS A 319 26.44 -0.73 10.65
CA LYS A 319 25.46 0.36 10.85
C LYS A 319 26.00 1.50 11.71
N LYS A 320 26.67 1.16 12.82
CA LYS A 320 27.24 2.15 13.73
C LYS A 320 28.33 2.97 13.05
N LYS A 321 29.28 2.31 12.37
CA LYS A 321 30.39 2.99 11.69
C LYS A 321 29.90 3.85 10.52
N THR A 322 28.89 3.39 9.77
CA THR A 322 28.21 4.13 8.71
C THR A 322 27.50 5.38 9.21
N ALA A 323 27.05 5.41 10.47
CA ALA A 323 26.44 6.59 11.08
C ALA A 323 27.48 7.59 11.62
N GLU A 324 28.69 7.12 11.92
CA GLU A 324 29.84 7.92 12.39
C GLU A 324 30.66 8.53 11.24
N SER A 325 30.47 8.06 10.00
CA SER A 325 31.21 8.47 8.79
C SER A 325 30.36 9.40 7.92
#